data_AF-X5PVC9-F1
#
_entry.id   AF-X5PVC9-F1
#
_cell.length_a   1.000
_cell.length_b   1.000
_cell.length_c   1.000
_cell.angle_alpha   90.00
_cell.angle_beta   90.00
_cell.angle_gamma   90.00
#
_symmetry.space_group_name_H-M   'P 1'
#
loop_
_entity.id
_entity.type
_entity.pdbx_description
1 polymer ?
#
loop_
_entity_poly.entity_id
_entity_poly.type
_entity_poly.pdbx_seq_one_letter_code
_entity_poly.pdbx_strand_id
1 'polypeptide(L)'
;MLPTLKRGVPVVEPMDAEQVERIHEASLSILEEVGVVFRDPIAIEDWKRVGADVRADDRVHLDRGLVMELIKTIPPNVEYFARDPAKNVELGGNKSIFVPMTGAPYMRDLDDVRRGPTIADLGTFHKLAHMMPALHSSAHHIVEPMDIVVAHRHLHITYSSIKHSDKIFMGMTTSPKNAEDVLDMCEILFGEGFLENHAVTTGNCNGNSPLVWDQVMLGGMRAFCRRNQPVLCSPFVLGGANTPASTAAAVAQLNAEALSALAYTQVVREGCPAIYGHYLSTVSMQSGAPMAGTPEISLMNFMIGQMARRYNVPWRTSNLLGGAKIFDAQAGYESAMTMMAVLLSGANYIWHSAGWNEAGMHCSIAKFVVDAEVCAMGYRMTQGIQWDDFDEALAAIRDVGPGGHYFGHPHTQANFEKAFFIPKLFDNNSVEQWYADGSKDIKQRALEHARRLLAEYEEPKLDVAKDEELRAYIDRRSREIPAVDALNEEY
;
A
#
# COMPACT_ATOMS: atom_id res chain seq x y z
N MET A 1 -1.51 14.08 -11.09
CA MET A 1 -1.02 13.34 -9.89
C MET A 1 0.00 14.23 -9.20
N LEU A 2 0.05 14.23 -7.86
CA LEU A 2 1.14 14.87 -7.13
C LEU A 2 2.45 14.10 -7.39
N PRO A 3 3.62 14.76 -7.37
CA PRO A 3 4.91 14.08 -7.39
C PRO A 3 5.06 13.16 -6.17
N THR A 4 6.05 12.25 -6.20
CA THR A 4 6.45 11.48 -5.01
C THR A 4 6.62 12.40 -3.80
N LEU A 5 5.97 12.03 -2.69
CA LEU A 5 6.07 12.77 -1.44
C LEU A 5 7.51 12.70 -0.93
N LYS A 6 8.17 13.86 -0.78
CA LYS A 6 9.42 14.01 -0.03
C LYS A 6 9.09 14.58 1.35
N ARG A 7 9.22 13.75 2.38
CA ARG A 7 8.91 14.16 3.77
C ARG A 7 9.95 15.18 4.25
N GLY A 8 9.46 16.31 4.74
CA GLY A 8 10.23 17.40 5.36
C GLY A 8 10.03 17.50 6.88
N VAL A 9 9.13 16.71 7.45
CA VAL A 9 8.96 16.57 8.91
C VAL A 9 9.87 15.48 9.47
N PRO A 10 10.36 15.60 10.71
CA PRO A 10 11.10 14.53 11.37
C PRO A 10 10.19 13.32 11.64
N VAL A 11 10.82 12.15 11.77
CA VAL A 11 10.14 10.92 12.19
C VAL A 11 10.08 10.83 13.71
N VAL A 12 9.09 10.10 14.23
CA VAL A 12 8.94 9.80 15.65
C VAL A 12 9.68 8.50 15.96
N GLU A 13 10.53 8.55 16.98
CA GLU A 13 11.42 7.46 17.38
C GLU A 13 11.22 7.14 18.86
N PRO A 14 10.20 6.34 19.21
CA PRO A 14 9.90 6.03 20.61
C PRO A 14 10.91 5.06 21.25
N MET A 15 11.65 4.29 20.44
CA MET A 15 12.70 3.40 20.94
C MET A 15 14.05 4.10 20.94
N ASP A 16 14.81 3.98 22.04
CA ASP A 16 16.23 4.33 22.04
C ASP A 16 17.08 3.30 21.28
N ALA A 17 18.38 3.57 21.14
CA ALA A 17 19.29 2.70 20.41
C ALA A 17 19.41 1.29 21.02
N GLU A 18 19.37 1.16 22.35
CA GLU A 18 19.44 -0.13 23.03
C GLU A 18 18.17 -0.95 22.77
N GLN A 19 17.01 -0.30 22.77
CA GLN A 19 15.72 -0.93 22.49
C GLN A 19 15.61 -1.38 21.03
N VAL A 20 16.14 -0.60 20.07
CA VAL A 20 16.25 -1.01 18.66
C VAL A 20 17.09 -2.28 18.53
N GLU A 21 18.28 -2.32 19.13
CA GLU A 21 19.13 -3.52 19.11
C GLU A 21 18.47 -4.70 19.83
N ARG A 22 17.74 -4.46 20.92
CA ARG A 22 17.02 -5.52 21.63
C ARG A 22 15.95 -6.17 20.75
N ILE A 23 15.20 -5.38 19.96
CA ILE A 23 14.24 -5.94 19.00
C ILE A 23 14.98 -6.70 17.89
N HIS A 24 16.07 -6.15 17.38
CA HIS A 24 16.91 -6.80 16.36
C HIS A 24 17.40 -8.18 16.84
N GLU A 25 18.07 -8.23 17.98
CA GLU A 25 18.61 -9.46 18.57
C GLU A 25 17.53 -10.48 18.90
N ALA A 26 16.38 -10.04 19.44
CA ALA A 26 15.25 -10.92 19.66
C ALA A 26 14.71 -11.52 18.36
N SER A 27 14.69 -10.74 17.27
CA SER A 27 14.22 -11.21 15.97
C SER A 27 15.17 -12.25 15.37
N LEU A 28 16.49 -12.02 15.47
CA LEU A 28 17.49 -12.97 15.02
C LEU A 28 17.49 -14.26 15.86
N SER A 29 17.36 -14.15 17.19
CA SER A 29 17.21 -15.31 18.08
C SER A 29 15.97 -16.13 17.74
N ILE A 30 14.83 -15.51 17.40
CA ILE A 30 13.65 -16.23 16.89
C ILE A 30 13.99 -17.02 15.62
N LEU A 31 14.70 -16.42 14.67
CA LEU A 31 15.09 -17.08 13.42
C LEU A 31 16.05 -18.26 13.63
N GLU A 32 16.98 -18.15 14.58
CA GLU A 32 17.97 -19.18 14.88
C GLU A 32 17.40 -20.32 15.75
N GLU A 33 16.66 -19.98 16.81
CA GLU A 33 16.23 -20.94 17.83
C GLU A 33 14.87 -21.56 17.51
N VAL A 34 13.93 -20.76 16.99
CA VAL A 34 12.56 -21.20 16.68
C VAL A 34 12.44 -21.65 15.23
N GLY A 35 13.00 -20.86 14.30
CA GLY A 35 12.93 -21.09 12.86
C GLY A 35 11.60 -20.67 12.21
N VAL A 36 11.56 -20.68 10.88
CA VAL A 36 10.39 -20.30 10.06
C VAL A 36 10.07 -21.45 9.12
N VAL A 37 8.79 -21.79 8.98
CA VAL A 37 8.34 -22.86 8.07
C VAL A 37 8.16 -22.29 6.66
N PHE A 38 8.84 -22.88 5.68
CA PHE A 38 8.67 -22.57 4.27
C PHE A 38 7.97 -23.75 3.59
N ARG A 39 6.64 -23.69 3.47
CA ARG A 39 5.82 -24.78 2.90
C ARG A 39 5.90 -24.78 1.38
N ASP A 40 7.07 -25.11 0.86
CA ASP A 40 7.31 -25.21 -0.57
C ASP A 40 8.63 -25.95 -0.82
N PRO A 41 8.61 -27.12 -1.49
CA PRO A 41 9.84 -27.89 -1.73
C PRO A 41 10.92 -27.10 -2.48
N ILE A 42 10.54 -26.17 -3.36
CA ILE A 42 11.50 -25.33 -4.09
C ILE A 42 12.21 -24.38 -3.13
N ALA A 43 11.48 -23.69 -2.26
CA ALA A 43 12.06 -22.83 -1.23
C ALA A 43 12.99 -23.59 -0.29
N ILE A 44 12.67 -24.83 0.05
CA ILE A 44 13.51 -25.68 0.89
C ILE A 44 14.84 -26.01 0.21
N GLU A 45 14.82 -26.38 -1.08
CA GLU A 45 16.05 -26.63 -1.84
C GLU A 45 16.86 -25.34 -2.07
N ASP A 46 16.19 -24.20 -2.27
CA ASP A 46 16.84 -22.89 -2.34
C ASP A 46 17.60 -22.56 -1.04
N TRP A 47 16.99 -22.80 0.12
CA TRP A 47 17.61 -22.57 1.42
C TRP A 47 18.79 -23.51 1.68
N LYS A 48 18.66 -24.81 1.36
CA LYS A 48 19.77 -25.76 1.47
C LYS A 48 20.96 -25.36 0.59
N ARG A 49 20.70 -24.85 -0.63
CA ARG A 49 21.75 -24.42 -1.57
C ARG A 49 22.62 -23.31 -1.00
N VAL A 50 22.05 -22.41 -0.19
CA VAL A 50 22.77 -21.31 0.47
C VAL A 50 23.26 -21.67 1.88
N GLY A 51 23.13 -22.93 2.30
CA GLY A 51 23.69 -23.44 3.55
C GLY A 51 22.83 -23.22 4.79
N ALA A 52 21.53 -22.92 4.66
CA ALA A 52 20.63 -22.80 5.80
C ALA A 52 20.35 -24.17 6.46
N ASP A 53 20.12 -24.17 7.77
CA ASP A 53 19.78 -25.37 8.55
C ASP A 53 18.29 -25.69 8.39
N VAL A 54 17.97 -26.61 7.48
CA VAL A 54 16.60 -27.10 7.29
C VAL A 54 16.37 -28.36 8.13
N ARG A 55 15.42 -28.26 9.07
CA ARG A 55 15.02 -29.33 9.98
C ARG A 55 13.68 -29.94 9.57
N ALA A 56 13.13 -30.81 10.43
CA ALA A 56 11.82 -31.44 10.22
C ALA A 56 10.71 -30.41 9.95
N ASP A 57 9.66 -30.85 9.26
CA ASP A 57 8.47 -30.07 8.91
C ASP A 57 8.77 -28.81 8.07
N ASP A 58 9.75 -28.89 7.16
CA ASP A 58 10.16 -27.79 6.27
C ASP A 58 10.51 -26.50 7.03
N ARG A 59 11.05 -26.67 8.24
CA ARG A 59 11.43 -25.57 9.13
C ARG A 59 12.87 -25.17 8.90
N VAL A 60 13.06 -23.91 8.52
CA VAL A 60 14.38 -23.32 8.26
C VAL A 60 14.82 -22.52 9.48
N HIS A 61 15.92 -22.93 10.09
CA HIS A 61 16.62 -22.18 11.12
C HIS A 61 17.68 -21.33 10.43
N LEU A 62 17.50 -20.02 10.50
CA LEU A 62 18.31 -19.07 9.72
C LEU A 62 19.39 -18.49 10.61
N ASP A 63 20.65 -18.74 10.24
CA ASP A 63 21.82 -18.11 10.86
C ASP A 63 21.75 -16.59 10.69
N ARG A 64 22.01 -15.84 11.76
CA ARG A 64 21.97 -14.37 11.72
C ARG A 64 22.92 -13.77 10.68
N GLY A 65 24.13 -14.34 10.52
CA GLY A 65 25.12 -13.85 9.57
C GLY A 65 24.61 -14.01 8.14
N LEU A 66 24.07 -15.18 7.81
CA LEU A 66 23.44 -15.45 6.52
C LEU A 66 22.30 -14.46 6.23
N VAL A 67 21.38 -14.26 7.17
CA VAL A 67 20.26 -13.32 7.00
C VAL A 67 20.78 -11.90 6.74
N MET A 68 21.74 -11.44 7.55
CA MET A 68 22.25 -10.07 7.44
C MET A 68 23.05 -9.84 6.15
N GLU A 69 23.82 -10.83 5.68
CA GLU A 69 24.52 -10.71 4.39
C GLU A 69 23.55 -10.71 3.21
N LEU A 70 22.49 -11.53 3.24
CA LEU A 70 21.47 -11.55 2.20
C LEU A 70 20.74 -10.20 2.12
N ILE A 71 20.15 -9.72 3.21
CA ILE A 71 19.32 -8.51 3.16
C ILE A 71 20.12 -7.24 2.86
N LYS A 72 21.43 -7.23 3.10
CA LYS A 72 22.32 -6.11 2.77
C LYS A 72 22.40 -5.85 1.26
N THR A 73 22.09 -6.85 0.44
CA THR A 73 22.07 -6.72 -1.03
C THR A 73 20.80 -6.02 -1.55
N ILE A 74 19.77 -5.84 -0.71
CA ILE A 74 18.52 -5.17 -1.09
C ILE A 74 18.79 -3.68 -1.36
N PRO A 75 18.35 -3.14 -2.50
CA PRO A 75 18.53 -1.72 -2.79
C PRO A 75 17.71 -0.85 -1.81
N PRO A 76 18.33 0.16 -1.17
CA PRO A 76 17.65 1.01 -0.18
C PRO A 76 16.66 2.00 -0.81
N ASN A 77 16.70 2.14 -2.14
CA ASN A 77 15.78 2.95 -2.92
C ASN A 77 15.32 2.17 -4.15
N VAL A 78 14.05 2.34 -4.53
CA VAL A 78 13.44 1.69 -5.69
C VAL A 78 12.77 2.77 -6.52
N GLU A 79 13.09 2.85 -7.81
CA GLU A 79 12.35 3.67 -8.76
C GLU A 79 11.32 2.79 -9.46
N TYR A 80 10.07 3.23 -9.46
CA TYR A 80 8.97 2.60 -10.16
C TYR A 80 8.67 3.34 -11.45
N PHE A 81 8.59 2.59 -12.53
CA PHE A 81 8.32 3.06 -13.87
C PHE A 81 6.84 2.86 -14.19
N ALA A 82 6.12 3.98 -14.32
CA ALA A 82 4.78 3.97 -14.84
C ALA A 82 4.81 3.99 -16.37
N ARG A 83 3.70 3.65 -17.03
CA ARG A 83 3.63 3.74 -18.50
C ARG A 83 3.67 5.18 -19.02
N ASP A 84 3.23 6.14 -18.20
CA ASP A 84 3.51 7.56 -18.38
C ASP A 84 4.72 7.93 -17.51
N PRO A 85 5.90 8.24 -18.09
CA PRO A 85 7.10 8.55 -17.33
C PRO A 85 6.96 9.74 -16.38
N ALA A 86 6.01 10.67 -16.64
CA ALA A 86 5.73 11.78 -15.71
C ALA A 86 5.10 11.31 -14.38
N LYS A 87 4.71 10.03 -14.30
CA LYS A 87 4.10 9.38 -13.14
C LYS A 87 5.00 8.30 -12.53
N ASN A 88 6.28 8.26 -12.93
CA ASN A 88 7.28 7.50 -12.20
C ASN A 88 7.35 7.98 -10.75
N VAL A 89 7.65 7.05 -9.85
CA VAL A 89 7.75 7.36 -8.42
C VAL A 89 8.94 6.69 -7.79
N GLU A 90 9.47 7.31 -6.75
CA GLU A 90 10.62 6.80 -6.02
C GLU A 90 10.21 6.36 -4.60
N LEU A 91 10.80 5.27 -4.14
CA LEU A 91 10.60 4.69 -2.82
C LEU A 91 11.94 4.59 -2.09
N GLY A 92 11.93 4.79 -0.77
CA GLY A 92 13.15 4.73 0.07
C GLY A 92 13.51 6.06 0.71
N GLY A 93 14.38 6.02 1.73
CA GLY A 93 14.75 7.22 2.50
C GLY A 93 13.53 8.00 2.99
N ASN A 94 13.50 9.32 2.71
CA ASN A 94 12.39 10.20 3.07
C ASN A 94 11.25 10.27 2.03
N LYS A 95 11.22 9.36 1.04
CA LYS A 95 10.23 9.35 -0.03
C LYS A 95 9.07 8.42 0.29
N SER A 96 7.84 8.85 0.00
CA SER A 96 6.62 8.05 0.19
C SER A 96 5.71 8.08 -1.02
N ILE A 97 4.90 7.04 -1.15
CA ILE A 97 3.78 6.96 -2.07
C ILE A 97 2.53 6.45 -1.34
N PHE A 98 1.36 6.93 -1.76
CA PHE A 98 0.06 6.45 -1.29
C PHE A 98 -0.58 5.51 -2.32
N VAL A 99 -0.96 4.32 -1.87
CA VAL A 99 -1.53 3.27 -2.70
C VAL A 99 -2.91 2.87 -2.15
N PRO A 100 -3.96 2.78 -3.01
CA PRO A 100 -5.31 2.37 -2.61
C PRO A 100 -5.37 1.01 -1.89
N MET A 101 -6.51 0.72 -1.25
CA MET A 101 -6.73 -0.60 -0.67
C MET A 101 -6.82 -1.71 -1.71
N THR A 102 -6.71 -2.97 -1.29
CA THR A 102 -6.91 -4.15 -2.15
C THR A 102 -7.52 -5.30 -1.38
N GLY A 103 -8.19 -6.21 -2.06
CA GLY A 103 -8.66 -7.47 -1.49
C GLY A 103 -10.10 -7.46 -0.98
N ALA A 104 -10.87 -6.40 -1.20
CA ALA A 104 -12.23 -6.33 -0.67
C ALA A 104 -13.18 -7.28 -1.45
N PRO A 105 -13.80 -8.28 -0.80
CA PRO A 105 -14.79 -9.15 -1.44
C PRO A 105 -16.16 -8.48 -1.61
N TYR A 106 -16.40 -7.34 -0.96
CA TYR A 106 -17.59 -6.53 -1.13
C TYR A 106 -17.22 -5.08 -1.45
N MET A 107 -18.20 -4.31 -1.92
CA MET A 107 -18.08 -2.86 -2.05
C MET A 107 -19.32 -2.16 -1.49
N ARG A 108 -19.19 -0.87 -1.20
CA ARG A 108 -20.32 0.06 -1.12
C ARG A 108 -20.25 1.01 -2.32
N ASP A 109 -21.25 0.92 -3.18
CA ASP A 109 -21.28 1.61 -4.47
C ASP A 109 -21.70 3.09 -4.39
N LEU A 110 -22.01 3.69 -5.55
CA LEU A 110 -22.39 5.10 -5.64
C LEU A 110 -23.71 5.38 -4.91
N ASP A 111 -24.56 4.39 -4.74
CA ASP A 111 -25.84 4.49 -4.04
C ASP A 111 -25.74 4.02 -2.58
N ASP A 112 -24.49 3.87 -2.07
CA ASP A 112 -24.16 3.39 -0.73
C ASP A 112 -24.75 1.99 -0.44
N VAL A 113 -24.85 1.12 -1.45
CA VAL A 113 -25.35 -0.25 -1.31
C VAL A 113 -24.18 -1.22 -1.17
N ARG A 114 -24.19 -2.04 -0.10
CA ARG A 114 -23.19 -3.10 0.11
C ARG A 114 -23.52 -4.31 -0.77
N ARG A 115 -22.65 -4.70 -1.70
CA ARG A 115 -22.87 -5.83 -2.63
C ARG A 115 -21.57 -6.45 -3.13
N GLY A 116 -21.70 -7.56 -3.86
CA GLY A 116 -20.60 -8.17 -4.62
C GLY A 116 -20.11 -7.24 -5.75
N PRO A 117 -18.78 -7.11 -5.96
CA PRO A 117 -18.22 -6.30 -7.04
C PRO A 117 -18.15 -7.07 -8.36
N THR A 118 -18.07 -6.31 -9.45
CA THR A 118 -17.81 -6.77 -10.82
C THR A 118 -16.49 -6.21 -11.34
N ILE A 119 -16.03 -6.66 -12.52
CA ILE A 119 -14.87 -6.06 -13.19
C ILE A 119 -15.08 -4.57 -13.52
N ALA A 120 -16.34 -4.18 -13.81
CA ALA A 120 -16.71 -2.79 -14.05
C ALA A 120 -16.60 -1.94 -12.77
N ASP A 121 -16.92 -2.52 -11.61
CA ASP A 121 -16.75 -1.85 -10.32
C ASP A 121 -15.26 -1.67 -9.98
N LEU A 122 -14.43 -2.68 -10.25
CA LEU A 122 -12.97 -2.54 -10.13
C LEU A 122 -12.46 -1.41 -11.03
N GLY A 123 -12.91 -1.38 -12.29
CA GLY A 123 -12.60 -0.29 -13.22
C GLY A 123 -13.04 1.08 -12.69
N THR A 124 -14.18 1.17 -12.00
CA THR A 124 -14.63 2.41 -11.34
C THR A 124 -13.62 2.88 -10.30
N PHE A 125 -13.11 1.99 -9.44
CA PHE A 125 -12.08 2.37 -8.47
C PHE A 125 -10.74 2.72 -9.12
N HIS A 126 -10.33 2.04 -10.19
CA HIS A 126 -9.13 2.42 -10.95
C HIS A 126 -9.25 3.84 -11.55
N LYS A 127 -10.40 4.19 -12.09
CA LYS A 127 -10.70 5.55 -12.59
C LYS A 127 -10.62 6.58 -11.47
N LEU A 128 -11.25 6.30 -10.32
CA LEU A 128 -11.16 7.18 -9.15
C LEU A 128 -9.70 7.33 -8.69
N ALA A 129 -8.95 6.23 -8.57
CA ALA A 129 -7.54 6.25 -8.20
C ALA A 129 -6.71 7.08 -9.19
N HIS A 130 -6.97 6.98 -10.49
CA HIS A 130 -6.33 7.78 -11.53
C HIS A 130 -6.60 9.28 -11.35
N MET A 131 -7.86 9.66 -11.13
CA MET A 131 -8.27 11.06 -10.98
C MET A 131 -7.79 11.71 -9.68
N MET A 132 -7.54 10.93 -8.62
CA MET A 132 -7.10 11.45 -7.33
C MET A 132 -5.64 11.90 -7.34
N PRO A 133 -5.32 13.16 -7.01
CA PRO A 133 -3.95 13.66 -7.10
C PRO A 133 -2.96 12.97 -6.14
N ALA A 134 -3.38 12.70 -4.90
CA ALA A 134 -2.49 12.16 -3.87
C ALA A 134 -2.28 10.63 -3.95
N LEU A 135 -3.13 9.91 -4.69
CA LEU A 135 -2.93 8.48 -4.92
C LEU A 135 -1.92 8.30 -6.04
N HIS A 136 -0.81 7.62 -5.75
CA HIS A 136 0.30 7.45 -6.68
C HIS A 136 0.18 6.16 -7.51
N SER A 137 -0.77 5.30 -7.15
CA SER A 137 -1.01 4.01 -7.79
C SER A 137 -2.50 3.76 -7.99
N SER A 138 -2.84 2.94 -8.98
CA SER A 138 -4.18 2.34 -9.10
C SER A 138 -4.35 1.06 -8.29
N ALA A 139 -3.30 0.57 -7.63
CA ALA A 139 -3.24 -0.77 -7.03
C ALA A 139 -3.56 -1.88 -8.07
N HIS A 140 -4.08 -3.03 -7.61
CA HIS A 140 -4.62 -4.11 -8.47
C HIS A 140 -6.12 -4.31 -8.16
N HIS A 141 -6.55 -5.50 -7.76
CA HIS A 141 -7.90 -5.75 -7.21
C HIS A 141 -8.23 -4.93 -5.95
N ILE A 142 -8.64 -3.66 -6.11
CA ILE A 142 -9.22 -2.84 -5.02
C ILE A 142 -10.44 -3.57 -4.44
N VAL A 143 -11.25 -4.12 -5.34
CA VAL A 143 -12.38 -5.02 -5.07
C VAL A 143 -12.24 -6.28 -5.92
N GLU A 144 -12.73 -7.41 -5.41
CA GLU A 144 -12.68 -8.70 -6.10
C GLU A 144 -13.79 -8.78 -7.19
N PRO A 145 -13.46 -8.94 -8.48
CA PRO A 145 -14.46 -9.01 -9.55
C PRO A 145 -15.13 -10.39 -9.58
N MET A 146 -16.28 -10.51 -8.93
CA MET A 146 -16.98 -11.78 -8.71
C MET A 146 -17.69 -12.32 -9.97
N ASP A 147 -17.79 -11.52 -11.03
CA ASP A 147 -18.36 -11.84 -12.33
C ASP A 147 -17.37 -12.51 -13.30
N ILE A 148 -16.09 -12.61 -12.92
CA ILE A 148 -15.05 -13.33 -13.65
C ILE A 148 -14.71 -14.62 -12.92
N VAL A 149 -14.48 -15.71 -13.66
CA VAL A 149 -14.08 -17.00 -13.11
C VAL A 149 -12.69 -16.93 -12.47
N VAL A 150 -12.51 -17.55 -11.29
CA VAL A 150 -11.30 -17.40 -10.44
C VAL A 150 -10.00 -17.60 -11.22
N ALA A 151 -9.93 -18.66 -12.02
CA ALA A 151 -8.73 -19.02 -12.79
C ALA A 151 -8.28 -17.95 -13.80
N HIS A 152 -9.15 -17.03 -14.22
CA HIS A 152 -8.86 -15.99 -15.22
C HIS A 152 -8.79 -14.57 -14.63
N ARG A 153 -9.14 -14.39 -13.35
CA ARG A 153 -9.31 -13.05 -12.76
C ARG A 153 -8.06 -12.18 -12.87
N HIS A 154 -6.87 -12.76 -12.70
CA HIS A 154 -5.61 -12.01 -12.74
C HIS A 154 -5.35 -11.30 -14.06
N LEU A 155 -5.75 -11.91 -15.18
CA LEU A 155 -5.64 -11.33 -16.50
C LEU A 155 -6.49 -10.05 -16.60
N HIS A 156 -7.76 -10.15 -16.20
CA HIS A 156 -8.72 -9.04 -16.28
C HIS A 156 -8.41 -7.93 -15.27
N ILE A 157 -7.98 -8.28 -14.06
CA ILE A 157 -7.57 -7.33 -13.02
C ILE A 157 -6.37 -6.52 -13.50
N THR A 158 -5.33 -7.19 -14.01
CA THR A 158 -4.11 -6.53 -14.52
C THR A 158 -4.43 -5.61 -15.68
N TYR A 159 -5.21 -6.08 -16.66
CA TYR A 159 -5.65 -5.26 -17.78
C TYR A 159 -6.47 -4.05 -17.32
N SER A 160 -7.37 -4.21 -16.34
CA SER A 160 -8.15 -3.10 -15.81
C SER A 160 -7.28 -2.00 -15.20
N SER A 161 -6.19 -2.36 -14.49
CA SER A 161 -5.23 -1.40 -13.95
C SER A 161 -4.50 -0.63 -15.07
N ILE A 162 -4.09 -1.33 -16.13
CA ILE A 162 -3.38 -0.76 -17.30
C ILE A 162 -4.30 0.15 -18.14
N LYS A 163 -5.53 -0.30 -18.38
CA LYS A 163 -6.51 0.36 -19.24
C LYS A 163 -7.00 1.65 -18.62
N HIS A 164 -7.35 1.62 -17.33
CA HIS A 164 -8.02 2.73 -16.68
C HIS A 164 -7.09 3.74 -15.99
N SER A 165 -5.79 3.45 -15.92
CA SER A 165 -4.80 4.32 -15.31
C SER A 165 -3.44 4.23 -16.03
N ASP A 166 -2.66 5.28 -15.93
CA ASP A 166 -1.26 5.37 -16.37
C ASP A 166 -0.30 5.63 -15.20
N LYS A 167 -0.79 5.52 -13.96
CA LYS A 167 0.01 5.47 -12.74
C LYS A 167 0.63 4.08 -12.58
N ILE A 168 1.51 3.93 -11.58
CA ILE A 168 2.01 2.61 -11.20
C ILE A 168 0.86 1.72 -10.68
N PHE A 169 1.02 0.41 -10.77
CA PHE A 169 0.01 -0.56 -10.34
C PHE A 169 0.66 -1.74 -9.61
N MET A 170 -0.17 -2.59 -9.02
CA MET A 170 0.27 -3.82 -8.37
C MET A 170 -0.02 -5.03 -9.25
N GLY A 171 0.73 -6.11 -9.05
CA GLY A 171 0.56 -7.36 -9.77
C GLY A 171 0.04 -8.47 -8.86
N MET A 172 -0.77 -9.37 -9.43
CA MET A 172 -1.33 -10.48 -8.66
C MET A 172 -0.31 -11.58 -8.41
N THR A 173 -0.30 -12.06 -7.16
CA THR A 173 0.59 -13.12 -6.64
C THR A 173 -0.21 -14.34 -6.17
N THR A 174 -1.44 -14.50 -6.68
CA THR A 174 -2.39 -15.53 -6.23
C THR A 174 -2.01 -16.95 -6.63
N SER A 175 -1.02 -17.11 -7.50
CA SER A 175 -0.32 -18.37 -7.79
C SER A 175 0.98 -18.04 -8.54
N PRO A 176 1.96 -18.96 -8.62
CA PRO A 176 3.14 -18.76 -9.47
C PRO A 176 2.76 -18.48 -10.94
N LYS A 177 1.80 -19.22 -11.50
CA LYS A 177 1.37 -19.05 -12.90
C LYS A 177 0.64 -17.74 -13.15
N ASN A 178 -0.20 -17.31 -12.22
CA ASN A 178 -0.85 -16.00 -12.32
C ASN A 178 0.18 -14.87 -12.27
N ALA A 179 1.21 -15.01 -11.43
CA ALA A 179 2.29 -14.04 -11.36
C ALA A 179 3.12 -14.01 -12.66
N GLU A 180 3.42 -15.16 -13.26
CA GLU A 180 4.07 -15.25 -14.59
C GLU A 180 3.24 -14.52 -15.65
N ASP A 181 1.93 -14.78 -15.72
CA ASP A 181 1.01 -14.10 -16.64
C ASP A 181 0.98 -12.58 -16.47
N VAL A 182 0.95 -12.10 -15.21
CA VAL A 182 0.98 -10.67 -14.90
C VAL A 182 2.27 -10.03 -15.42
N LEU A 183 3.40 -10.72 -15.26
CA LEU A 183 4.70 -10.22 -15.69
C LEU A 183 4.84 -10.22 -17.23
N ASP A 184 4.27 -11.21 -17.91
CA ASP A 184 4.21 -11.25 -19.38
C ASP A 184 3.35 -10.10 -19.92
N MET A 185 2.22 -9.79 -19.28
CA MET A 185 1.43 -8.60 -19.62
C MET A 185 2.20 -7.29 -19.38
N CYS A 186 3.00 -7.23 -18.32
CA CYS A 186 3.88 -6.09 -18.07
C CYS A 186 4.97 -5.98 -19.16
N GLU A 187 5.53 -7.08 -19.63
CA GLU A 187 6.51 -7.08 -20.72
C GLU A 187 5.90 -6.61 -22.05
N ILE A 188 4.66 -6.99 -22.38
CA ILE A 188 3.92 -6.42 -23.52
C ILE A 188 3.76 -4.90 -23.36
N LEU A 189 3.40 -4.44 -22.16
CA LEU A 189 3.16 -3.03 -21.90
C LEU A 189 4.43 -2.18 -21.98
N PHE A 190 5.56 -2.67 -21.48
CA PHE A 190 6.80 -1.88 -21.37
C PHE A 190 7.83 -2.18 -22.47
N GLY A 191 7.74 -3.35 -23.10
CA GLY A 191 8.67 -3.84 -24.11
C GLY A 191 9.58 -4.94 -23.57
N GLU A 192 10.01 -5.82 -24.48
CA GLU A 192 10.87 -6.97 -24.20
C GLU A 192 12.14 -6.56 -23.44
N GLY A 193 12.45 -7.29 -22.35
CA GLY A 193 13.64 -7.08 -21.54
C GLY A 193 13.65 -5.82 -20.65
N PHE A 194 12.62 -4.95 -20.73
CA PHE A 194 12.57 -3.74 -19.90
C PHE A 194 12.52 -4.07 -18.40
N LEU A 195 11.75 -5.09 -18.02
CA LEU A 195 11.55 -5.54 -16.64
C LEU A 195 12.84 -6.00 -15.97
N GLU A 196 13.83 -6.48 -16.73
CA GLU A 196 15.08 -7.02 -16.15
C GLU A 196 15.88 -6.00 -15.36
N ASN A 197 15.69 -4.70 -15.66
CA ASN A 197 16.42 -3.61 -15.02
C ASN A 197 15.49 -2.53 -14.43
N HIS A 198 14.18 -2.64 -14.59
CA HIS A 198 13.22 -1.60 -14.18
C HIS A 198 12.03 -2.23 -13.44
N ALA A 199 11.72 -1.68 -12.26
CA ALA A 199 10.53 -2.05 -11.51
C ALA A 199 9.31 -1.35 -12.11
N VAL A 200 8.36 -2.12 -12.64
CA VAL A 200 7.14 -1.60 -13.26
C VAL A 200 5.87 -1.98 -12.50
N THR A 201 5.97 -3.02 -11.68
CA THR A 201 4.85 -3.54 -10.87
C THR A 201 5.35 -4.05 -9.53
N THR A 202 4.45 -4.14 -8.54
CA THR A 202 4.77 -4.67 -7.22
C THR A 202 3.89 -5.87 -6.88
N GLY A 203 4.51 -6.98 -6.51
CA GLY A 203 3.81 -8.15 -5.97
C GLY A 203 3.61 -8.02 -4.46
N ASN A 204 2.56 -8.63 -3.91
CA ASN A 204 2.37 -8.71 -2.46
C ASN A 204 2.47 -10.16 -1.99
N CYS A 205 3.38 -10.46 -1.08
CA CYS A 205 3.55 -11.79 -0.52
C CYS A 205 3.31 -11.73 0.98
N ASN A 206 2.24 -12.37 1.44
CA ASN A 206 1.88 -12.36 2.85
C ASN A 206 2.47 -13.54 3.61
N GLY A 207 2.98 -13.27 4.80
CA GLY A 207 3.34 -14.30 5.76
C GLY A 207 2.06 -14.82 6.43
N ASN A 208 1.95 -16.14 6.56
CA ASN A 208 0.91 -16.78 7.35
C ASN A 208 1.38 -16.85 8.81
N SER A 209 1.30 -15.71 9.48
CA SER A 209 1.78 -15.58 10.85
C SER A 209 0.98 -16.51 11.79
N PRO A 210 1.64 -17.22 12.73
CA PRO A 210 3.04 -17.07 13.13
C PRO A 210 4.03 -17.91 12.30
N LEU A 211 5.11 -17.29 11.83
CA LEU A 211 6.34 -17.94 11.33
C LEU A 211 6.14 -18.97 10.20
N VAL A 212 5.19 -18.74 9.28
CA VAL A 212 4.98 -19.59 8.09
C VAL A 212 4.93 -18.77 6.80
N TRP A 213 5.55 -19.28 5.74
CA TRP A 213 5.35 -18.85 4.36
C TRP A 213 4.79 -20.01 3.53
N ASP A 214 3.60 -19.80 2.95
CA ASP A 214 2.90 -20.82 2.16
C ASP A 214 3.32 -20.81 0.67
N GLN A 215 3.18 -21.97 0.02
CA GLN A 215 3.59 -22.23 -1.37
C GLN A 215 3.13 -21.17 -2.36
N VAL A 216 1.86 -20.75 -2.28
CA VAL A 216 1.28 -19.77 -3.20
C VAL A 216 2.04 -18.45 -3.16
N MET A 217 2.32 -17.95 -1.95
CA MET A 217 3.04 -16.69 -1.75
C MET A 217 4.52 -16.80 -2.14
N LEU A 218 5.17 -17.94 -1.83
CA LEU A 218 6.56 -18.20 -2.20
C LEU A 218 6.73 -18.35 -3.72
N GLY A 219 5.77 -18.99 -4.39
CA GLY A 219 5.71 -19.12 -5.84
C GLY A 219 5.57 -17.78 -6.54
N GLY A 220 4.60 -16.96 -6.12
CA GLY A 220 4.45 -15.58 -6.60
C GLY A 220 5.69 -14.73 -6.34
N MET A 221 6.30 -14.86 -5.15
CA MET A 221 7.55 -14.17 -4.81
C MET A 221 8.67 -14.52 -5.78
N ARG A 222 8.86 -15.82 -6.07
CA ARG A 222 9.87 -16.27 -7.03
C ARG A 222 9.65 -15.72 -8.43
N ALA A 223 8.40 -15.72 -8.92
CA ALA A 223 8.08 -15.20 -10.24
C ALA A 223 8.48 -13.72 -10.37
N PHE A 224 8.10 -12.89 -9.39
CA PHE A 224 8.45 -11.47 -9.37
C PHE A 224 9.96 -11.24 -9.23
N CYS A 225 10.60 -11.90 -8.26
CA CYS A 225 12.02 -11.73 -8.01
C CYS A 225 12.87 -12.16 -9.23
N ARG A 226 12.50 -13.24 -9.92
CA ARG A 226 13.21 -13.69 -11.13
C ARG A 226 13.21 -12.64 -12.24
N ARG A 227 12.19 -11.79 -12.33
CA ARG A 227 12.10 -10.68 -13.29
C ARG A 227 12.42 -9.32 -12.69
N ASN A 228 13.17 -9.29 -11.59
CA ASN A 228 13.62 -8.08 -10.89
C ASN A 228 12.49 -7.14 -10.42
N GLN A 229 11.28 -7.69 -10.21
CA GLN A 229 10.14 -6.89 -9.78
C GLN A 229 10.02 -6.86 -8.25
N PRO A 230 9.77 -5.69 -7.64
CA PRO A 230 9.63 -5.56 -6.20
C PRO A 230 8.51 -6.42 -5.62
N VAL A 231 8.76 -6.96 -4.43
CA VAL A 231 7.77 -7.67 -3.63
C VAL A 231 7.61 -7.05 -2.25
N LEU A 232 6.37 -6.95 -1.78
CA LEU A 232 6.05 -6.60 -0.39
C LEU A 232 6.15 -7.87 0.45
N CYS A 233 7.19 -8.00 1.27
CA CYS A 233 7.35 -9.11 2.21
C CYS A 233 6.56 -8.81 3.49
N SER A 234 5.26 -9.18 3.52
CA SER A 234 4.29 -8.66 4.49
C SER A 234 3.72 -9.72 5.43
N PRO A 235 4.34 -9.97 6.60
CA PRO A 235 3.67 -10.63 7.72
C PRO A 235 2.31 -10.00 8.04
N PHE A 236 1.36 -10.83 8.48
CA PHE A 236 -0.02 -10.44 8.71
C PHE A 236 -0.38 -10.66 10.19
N VAL A 237 -0.40 -9.58 10.98
CA VAL A 237 -0.68 -9.69 12.42
C VAL A 237 -2.12 -9.39 12.79
N LEU A 238 -2.61 -10.24 13.69
CA LEU A 238 -3.75 -10.04 14.56
C LEU A 238 -3.21 -10.11 16.00
N GLY A 239 -2.85 -8.96 16.55
CA GLY A 239 -2.14 -8.83 17.82
C GLY A 239 -2.94 -9.43 18.96
N GLY A 240 -2.39 -10.47 19.61
CA GLY A 240 -3.07 -11.26 20.64
C GLY A 240 -3.72 -12.56 20.13
N ALA A 241 -3.73 -12.81 18.82
CA ALA A 241 -4.21 -14.05 18.23
C ALA A 241 -3.07 -14.87 17.60
N ASN A 242 -2.34 -14.31 16.62
CA ASN A 242 -1.23 -14.98 15.93
C ASN A 242 0.15 -14.38 16.25
N THR A 243 0.20 -13.46 17.20
CA THR A 243 1.40 -12.99 17.90
C THR A 243 1.09 -12.91 19.39
N PRO A 244 2.11 -12.85 20.27
CA PRO A 244 1.90 -12.57 21.69
C PRO A 244 1.03 -11.33 21.92
N ALA A 245 0.24 -11.33 23.01
CA ALA A 245 -0.52 -10.17 23.48
C ALA A 245 0.39 -9.13 24.16
N SER A 246 1.44 -8.70 23.44
CA SER A 246 2.43 -7.72 23.88
C SER A 246 2.99 -7.04 22.64
N THR A 247 2.85 -5.71 22.55
CA THR A 247 3.27 -4.90 21.40
C THR A 247 4.72 -5.14 21.01
N ALA A 248 5.65 -5.06 21.97
CA ALA A 248 7.08 -5.20 21.68
C ALA A 248 7.46 -6.62 21.24
N ALA A 249 6.91 -7.65 21.89
CA ALA A 249 7.18 -9.03 21.51
C ALA A 249 6.56 -9.38 20.15
N ALA A 250 5.36 -8.87 19.85
CA ALA A 250 4.73 -9.01 18.54
C ALA A 250 5.58 -8.35 17.45
N VAL A 251 6.15 -7.15 17.69
CA VAL A 251 7.07 -6.51 16.75
C VAL A 251 8.32 -7.35 16.50
N ALA A 252 8.91 -7.97 17.53
CA ALA A 252 10.07 -8.84 17.34
C ALA A 252 9.74 -10.08 16.47
N GLN A 253 8.58 -10.72 16.69
CA GLN A 253 8.13 -11.83 15.85
C GLN A 253 7.90 -11.39 14.39
N LEU A 254 7.19 -10.28 14.18
CA LEU A 254 6.91 -9.79 12.83
C LEU A 254 8.17 -9.37 12.08
N ASN A 255 9.11 -8.75 12.80
CA ASN A 255 10.42 -8.41 12.26
C ASN A 255 11.17 -9.67 11.83
N ALA A 256 11.18 -10.74 12.64
CA ALA A 256 11.76 -12.03 12.26
C ALA A 256 11.11 -12.60 10.98
N GLU A 257 9.78 -12.64 10.92
CA GLU A 257 9.03 -13.11 9.75
C GLU A 257 9.38 -12.29 8.49
N ALA A 258 9.39 -10.96 8.58
CA ALA A 258 9.72 -10.10 7.46
C ALA A 258 11.19 -10.27 7.02
N LEU A 259 12.14 -10.36 7.95
CA LEU A 259 13.55 -10.62 7.65
C LEU A 259 13.75 -11.96 6.92
N SER A 260 13.02 -13.01 7.31
CA SER A 260 13.11 -14.32 6.63
C SER A 260 12.66 -14.24 5.17
N ALA A 261 11.60 -13.50 4.87
CA ALA A 261 11.14 -13.30 3.50
C ALA A 261 12.07 -12.37 2.71
N LEU A 262 12.52 -11.27 3.31
CA LEU A 262 13.52 -10.40 2.67
C LEU A 262 14.77 -11.19 2.29
N ALA A 263 15.31 -12.00 3.20
CA ALA A 263 16.44 -12.87 2.90
C ALA A 263 16.11 -13.87 1.78
N TYR A 264 14.93 -14.48 1.78
CA TYR A 264 14.51 -15.39 0.71
C TYR A 264 14.45 -14.71 -0.66
N THR A 265 13.99 -13.45 -0.77
CA THR A 265 14.02 -12.73 -2.06
C THR A 265 15.43 -12.66 -2.66
N GLN A 266 16.45 -12.52 -1.81
CA GLN A 266 17.84 -12.41 -2.24
C GLN A 266 18.47 -13.80 -2.53
N VAL A 267 17.94 -14.87 -1.93
CA VAL A 267 18.27 -16.25 -2.33
C VAL A 267 17.75 -16.56 -3.74
N VAL A 268 16.59 -15.98 -4.11
CA VAL A 268 16.02 -16.14 -5.45
C VAL A 268 16.79 -15.32 -6.49
N ARG A 269 17.03 -14.04 -6.20
CA ARG A 269 17.81 -13.13 -7.06
C ARG A 269 18.47 -12.05 -6.19
N GLU A 270 19.78 -12.15 -6.03
CA GLU A 270 20.58 -11.16 -5.33
C GLU A 270 20.42 -9.77 -5.97
N GLY A 271 20.25 -8.74 -5.15
CA GLY A 271 20.03 -7.36 -5.59
C GLY A 271 18.60 -7.06 -6.06
N CYS A 272 17.69 -8.04 -6.03
CA CYS A 272 16.29 -7.79 -6.37
C CYS A 272 15.68 -6.79 -5.38
N PRO A 273 14.95 -5.77 -5.86
CA PRO A 273 14.17 -4.90 -4.99
C PRO A 273 13.22 -5.71 -4.10
N ALA A 274 13.22 -5.41 -2.80
CA ALA A 274 12.30 -5.98 -1.84
C ALA A 274 11.89 -4.91 -0.84
N ILE A 275 10.65 -4.99 -0.36
CA ILE A 275 10.09 -4.00 0.56
C ILE A 275 9.72 -4.71 1.85
N TYR A 276 10.29 -4.23 2.94
CA TYR A 276 9.97 -4.65 4.30
C TYR A 276 8.48 -4.32 4.54
N GLY A 277 7.61 -5.30 4.70
CA GLY A 277 6.15 -5.08 4.68
C GLY A 277 5.49 -5.52 5.98
N HIS A 278 4.45 -4.80 6.43
CA HIS A 278 3.67 -5.18 7.61
C HIS A 278 2.19 -4.84 7.42
N TYR A 279 1.29 -5.80 7.66
CA TYR A 279 -0.11 -5.51 7.94
C TYR A 279 -0.34 -5.62 9.44
N LEU A 280 -0.84 -4.55 10.07
CA LEU A 280 -0.98 -4.46 11.52
C LEU A 280 -2.45 -4.31 11.93
N SER A 281 -2.92 -5.21 12.78
CA SER A 281 -4.22 -5.16 13.43
C SER A 281 -4.11 -5.73 14.84
N THR A 282 -4.98 -5.29 15.75
CA THR A 282 -5.21 -5.95 17.04
C THR A 282 -6.52 -6.75 16.97
N VAL A 283 -6.82 -7.56 17.98
CA VAL A 283 -8.11 -8.26 18.08
C VAL A 283 -8.87 -7.82 19.32
N SER A 284 -10.20 -7.73 19.21
CA SER A 284 -11.07 -7.57 20.37
C SER A 284 -11.09 -8.88 21.15
N MET A 285 -10.65 -8.86 22.41
CA MET A 285 -10.69 -10.05 23.27
C MET A 285 -12.12 -10.52 23.59
N GLN A 286 -13.12 -9.65 23.41
CA GLN A 286 -14.52 -9.99 23.64
C GLN A 286 -15.15 -10.71 22.44
N SER A 287 -14.86 -10.26 21.22
CA SER A 287 -15.52 -10.77 20.01
C SER A 287 -14.61 -11.56 19.07
N GLY A 288 -13.30 -11.53 19.28
CA GLY A 288 -12.29 -12.08 18.37
C GLY A 288 -12.12 -11.28 17.07
N ALA A 289 -12.88 -10.19 16.88
CA ALA A 289 -12.87 -9.43 15.64
C ALA A 289 -11.60 -8.56 15.50
N PRO A 290 -11.05 -8.40 14.28
CA PRO A 290 -9.98 -7.44 14.03
C PRO A 290 -10.39 -6.01 14.37
N MET A 291 -9.49 -5.27 15.00
CA MET A 291 -9.64 -3.87 15.34
C MET A 291 -8.60 -3.04 14.57
N ALA A 292 -9.02 -1.87 14.09
CA ALA A 292 -8.18 -0.89 13.42
C ALA A 292 -8.06 0.38 14.28
N GLY A 293 -7.06 1.22 14.00
CA GLY A 293 -6.94 2.52 14.64
C GLY A 293 -6.71 2.48 16.16
N THR A 294 -6.23 1.37 16.72
CA THR A 294 -5.91 1.30 18.15
C THR A 294 -4.53 1.92 18.45
N PRO A 295 -4.29 2.39 19.69
CA PRO A 295 -2.99 2.93 20.08
C PRO A 295 -1.83 1.97 19.86
N GLU A 296 -2.05 0.67 20.07
CA GLU A 296 -1.03 -0.36 19.91
C GLU A 296 -0.57 -0.46 18.46
N ILE A 297 -1.48 -0.38 17.49
CA ILE A 297 -1.14 -0.36 16.06
C ILE A 297 -0.28 0.86 15.73
N SER A 298 -0.57 2.01 16.34
CA SER A 298 0.25 3.22 16.17
C SER A 298 1.66 3.03 16.72
N LEU A 299 1.78 2.50 17.94
CA LEU A 299 3.09 2.18 18.55
C LEU A 299 3.87 1.16 17.73
N MET A 300 3.23 0.10 17.24
CA MET A 300 3.86 -0.88 16.35
C MET A 300 4.40 -0.24 15.08
N ASN A 301 3.64 0.67 14.45
CA ASN A 301 4.13 1.40 13.27
C ASN A 301 5.38 2.22 13.58
N PHE A 302 5.44 2.94 14.71
CA PHE A 302 6.63 3.70 15.07
C PHE A 302 7.85 2.79 15.29
N MET A 303 7.66 1.68 16.02
CA MET A 303 8.73 0.72 16.29
C MET A 303 9.25 0.09 14.99
N ILE A 304 8.35 -0.38 14.13
CA ILE A 304 8.70 -1.03 12.86
C ILE A 304 9.34 -0.03 11.89
N GLY A 305 8.90 1.22 11.88
CA GLY A 305 9.53 2.29 11.10
C GLY A 305 10.99 2.53 11.50
N GLN A 306 11.32 2.48 12.80
CA GLN A 306 12.71 2.50 13.26
C GLN A 306 13.49 1.26 12.79
N MET A 307 12.90 0.07 12.87
CA MET A 307 13.54 -1.15 12.37
C MET A 307 13.81 -1.11 10.85
N ALA A 308 12.87 -0.59 10.06
CA ALA A 308 13.07 -0.41 8.62
C ALA A 308 14.30 0.46 8.31
N ARG A 309 14.45 1.58 9.03
CA ARG A 309 15.63 2.45 8.91
C ARG A 309 16.91 1.76 9.38
N ARG A 310 16.84 0.95 10.44
CA ARG A 310 17.97 0.15 10.95
C ARG A 310 18.52 -0.83 9.92
N TYR A 311 17.64 -1.41 9.08
CA TYR A 311 18.04 -2.30 7.97
C TYR A 311 18.30 -1.57 6.66
N ASN A 312 17.96 -0.28 6.57
CA ASN A 312 18.07 0.52 5.36
C ASN A 312 17.29 -0.09 4.16
N VAL A 313 16.09 -0.63 4.44
CA VAL A 313 15.19 -1.22 3.43
C VAL A 313 13.90 -0.39 3.38
N PRO A 314 13.36 -0.07 2.17
CA PRO A 314 12.08 0.61 2.07
C PRO A 314 10.97 -0.15 2.79
N TRP A 315 10.08 0.56 3.48
CA TRP A 315 9.04 -0.04 4.30
C TRP A 315 7.62 0.25 3.82
N ARG A 316 6.80 -0.80 3.83
CA ARG A 316 5.35 -0.77 3.62
C ARG A 316 4.61 -1.01 4.93
N THR A 317 3.58 -0.20 5.15
CA THR A 317 2.52 -0.46 6.15
C THR A 317 1.14 -0.08 5.61
N SER A 318 0.11 -0.20 6.44
CA SER A 318 -1.28 0.09 6.13
C SER A 318 -1.73 1.43 6.72
N ASN A 319 -2.47 2.22 5.95
CA ASN A 319 -2.82 3.60 6.28
C ASN A 319 -4.23 3.75 6.85
N LEU A 320 -5.22 4.14 6.04
CA LEU A 320 -6.55 4.58 6.49
C LEU A 320 -7.46 3.37 6.79
N LEU A 321 -6.98 2.49 7.68
CA LEU A 321 -7.68 1.29 8.13
C LEU A 321 -8.87 1.65 9.02
N GLY A 322 -9.93 0.87 8.90
CA GLY A 322 -11.17 1.03 9.66
C GLY A 322 -11.92 -0.28 9.85
N GLY A 323 -12.44 -0.49 11.07
CA GLY A 323 -13.33 -1.59 11.46
C GLY A 323 -14.82 -1.20 11.40
N ALA A 324 -15.12 0.07 11.12
CA ALA A 324 -16.48 0.57 10.94
C ALA A 324 -17.21 -0.13 9.77
N LYS A 325 -18.52 -0.36 9.92
CA LYS A 325 -19.36 -1.03 8.90
C LYS A 325 -19.90 -0.06 7.83
N ILE A 326 -19.78 1.23 8.10
CA ILE A 326 -20.23 2.34 7.27
C ILE A 326 -19.20 3.46 7.35
N PHE A 327 -19.30 4.43 6.45
CA PHE A 327 -18.50 5.65 6.55
C PHE A 327 -19.13 6.62 7.54
N ASP A 328 -18.65 6.59 8.78
CA ASP A 328 -19.10 7.40 9.91
C ASP A 328 -17.92 7.97 10.71
N ALA A 329 -18.19 8.49 11.92
CA ALA A 329 -17.17 9.03 12.80
C ALA A 329 -16.13 7.98 13.24
N GLN A 330 -16.54 6.72 13.47
CA GLN A 330 -15.59 5.65 13.82
C GLN A 330 -14.58 5.44 12.68
N ALA A 331 -15.08 5.32 11.44
CA ALA A 331 -14.22 5.19 10.27
C ALA A 331 -13.21 6.35 10.16
N GLY A 332 -13.67 7.59 10.45
CA GLY A 332 -12.83 8.78 10.46
C GLY A 332 -11.74 8.75 11.53
N TYR A 333 -12.08 8.44 12.78
CA TYR A 333 -11.14 8.43 13.90
C TYR A 333 -10.06 7.34 13.75
N GLU A 334 -10.47 6.12 13.39
CA GLU A 334 -9.53 5.01 13.20
C GLU A 334 -8.54 5.30 12.07
N SER A 335 -9.04 5.87 10.96
CA SER A 335 -8.22 6.23 9.80
C SER A 335 -7.24 7.35 10.15
N ALA A 336 -7.71 8.43 10.77
CA ALA A 336 -6.86 9.58 11.11
C ALA A 336 -5.75 9.21 12.10
N MET A 337 -6.06 8.41 13.12
CA MET A 337 -5.08 7.93 14.09
C MET A 337 -3.98 7.11 13.42
N THR A 338 -4.37 6.16 12.57
CA THR A 338 -3.43 5.30 11.86
C THR A 338 -2.57 6.11 10.88
N MET A 339 -3.17 7.03 10.11
CA MET A 339 -2.43 7.87 9.16
C MET A 339 -1.35 8.70 9.83
N MET A 340 -1.67 9.34 10.96
CA MET A 340 -0.69 10.13 11.69
C MET A 340 0.49 9.28 12.15
N ALA A 341 0.22 8.09 12.69
CA ALA A 341 1.29 7.17 13.07
C ALA A 341 2.13 6.74 11.88
N VAL A 342 1.52 6.35 10.77
CA VAL A 342 2.21 5.86 9.57
C VAL A 342 3.11 6.93 8.94
N LEU A 343 2.60 8.15 8.77
CA LEU A 343 3.35 9.26 8.21
C LEU A 343 4.54 9.65 9.08
N LEU A 344 4.31 9.77 10.40
CA LEU A 344 5.34 10.13 11.36
C LEU A 344 6.31 8.98 11.66
N SER A 345 5.97 7.73 11.32
CA SER A 345 6.89 6.60 11.37
C SER A 345 7.85 6.55 10.18
N GLY A 346 7.58 7.35 9.13
CA GLY A 346 8.41 7.42 7.92
C GLY A 346 8.18 6.29 6.93
N ALA A 347 6.96 5.75 6.83
CA ALA A 347 6.63 4.72 5.85
C ALA A 347 6.85 5.18 4.40
N ASN A 348 7.38 4.28 3.56
CA ASN A 348 7.64 4.58 2.15
C ASN A 348 6.47 4.16 1.26
N TYR A 349 6.02 2.91 1.36
CA TYR A 349 4.90 2.39 0.57
C TYR A 349 3.65 2.38 1.45
N ILE A 350 2.85 3.45 1.36
CA ILE A 350 1.72 3.68 2.26
C ILE A 350 0.47 3.05 1.64
N TRP A 351 0.25 1.78 1.95
CA TRP A 351 -0.81 0.98 1.34
C TRP A 351 -2.13 1.12 2.09
N HIS A 352 -3.23 0.72 1.47
CA HIS A 352 -4.58 0.88 2.01
C HIS A 352 -4.92 2.35 2.34
N SER A 353 -4.48 3.26 1.47
CA SER A 353 -4.66 4.70 1.58
C SER A 353 -6.00 5.22 1.09
N ALA A 354 -6.91 4.36 0.62
CA ALA A 354 -8.25 4.78 0.25
C ALA A 354 -9.25 3.64 0.25
N GLY A 355 -10.40 3.86 0.89
CA GLY A 355 -11.64 3.10 0.71
C GLY A 355 -11.86 1.96 1.69
N TRP A 356 -10.86 1.61 2.50
CA TRP A 356 -10.93 0.49 3.45
C TRP A 356 -11.99 0.71 4.53
N ASN A 357 -12.85 -0.30 4.73
CA ASN A 357 -13.78 -0.38 5.86
C ASN A 357 -14.09 -1.85 6.20
N GLU A 358 -14.82 -2.06 7.31
CA GLU A 358 -15.27 -3.38 7.77
C GLU A 358 -14.10 -4.36 7.89
N ALA A 359 -12.97 -3.90 8.43
CA ALA A 359 -11.74 -4.67 8.56
C ALA A 359 -11.28 -5.33 7.24
N GLY A 360 -11.49 -4.64 6.12
CA GLY A 360 -11.07 -5.07 4.78
C GLY A 360 -12.17 -5.81 4.01
N MET A 361 -13.32 -6.07 4.64
CA MET A 361 -14.41 -6.80 3.99
C MET A 361 -15.11 -5.97 2.91
N HIS A 362 -15.03 -4.64 2.92
CA HIS A 362 -15.51 -3.84 1.80
C HIS A 362 -14.66 -2.62 1.49
N CYS A 363 -14.68 -2.22 0.21
CA CYS A 363 -14.23 -0.90 -0.25
C CYS A 363 -15.44 0.03 -0.46
N SER A 364 -15.47 1.20 0.17
CA SER A 364 -16.56 2.18 0.01
C SER A 364 -16.17 3.32 -0.92
N ILE A 365 -16.97 3.62 -1.95
CA ILE A 365 -16.70 4.74 -2.88
C ILE A 365 -16.67 6.08 -2.14
N ALA A 366 -17.62 6.33 -1.23
CA ALA A 366 -17.67 7.56 -0.44
C ALA A 366 -16.41 7.73 0.42
N LYS A 367 -16.01 6.66 1.13
CA LYS A 367 -14.78 6.64 1.94
C LYS A 367 -13.54 6.81 1.07
N PHE A 368 -13.49 6.17 -0.10
CA PHE A 368 -12.35 6.21 -1.02
C PHE A 368 -11.98 7.64 -1.44
N VAL A 369 -12.96 8.45 -1.85
CA VAL A 369 -12.68 9.81 -2.32
C VAL A 369 -12.33 10.76 -1.17
N VAL A 370 -12.92 10.58 0.01
CA VAL A 370 -12.53 11.36 1.20
C VAL A 370 -11.14 10.98 1.68
N ASP A 371 -10.85 9.69 1.74
CA ASP A 371 -9.53 9.19 2.10
C ASP A 371 -8.42 9.71 1.20
N ALA A 372 -8.69 9.81 -0.10
CA ALA A 372 -7.75 10.39 -1.05
C ALA A 372 -7.50 11.89 -0.79
N GLU A 373 -8.51 12.66 -0.39
CA GLU A 373 -8.34 14.05 0.06
C GLU A 373 -7.57 14.12 1.39
N VAL A 374 -7.85 13.23 2.33
CA VAL A 374 -7.12 13.10 3.59
C VAL A 374 -5.65 12.73 3.35
N CYS A 375 -5.36 11.90 2.35
CA CYS A 375 -3.98 11.63 1.91
C CYS A 375 -3.32 12.89 1.34
N ALA A 376 -4.06 13.76 0.64
CA ALA A 376 -3.55 15.05 0.17
C ALA A 376 -3.26 16.02 1.33
N MET A 377 -4.08 15.99 2.38
CA MET A 377 -3.82 16.73 3.63
C MET A 377 -2.54 16.21 4.31
N GLY A 378 -2.41 14.87 4.45
CA GLY A 378 -1.21 14.22 4.99
C GLY A 378 0.05 14.51 4.17
N TYR A 379 -0.07 14.53 2.84
CA TYR A 379 0.98 14.95 1.92
C TYR A 379 1.43 16.38 2.24
N ARG A 380 0.49 17.34 2.28
CA ARG A 380 0.82 18.76 2.54
C ARG A 380 1.42 18.98 3.92
N MET A 381 0.92 18.28 4.94
CA MET A 381 1.44 18.34 6.30
C MET A 381 2.90 17.84 6.36
N THR A 382 3.17 16.70 5.75
CA THR A 382 4.50 16.06 5.83
C THR A 382 5.56 16.73 4.96
N GLN A 383 5.19 17.61 4.03
CA GLN A 383 6.14 18.52 3.39
C GLN A 383 6.80 19.49 4.39
N GLY A 384 6.23 19.67 5.58
CA GLY A 384 6.75 20.53 6.62
C GLY A 384 6.43 22.01 6.43
N ILE A 385 7.11 22.84 7.23
CA ILE A 385 6.92 24.29 7.27
C ILE A 385 7.54 24.89 6.01
N GLN A 386 6.75 25.72 5.30
CA GLN A 386 7.23 26.49 4.15
C GLN A 386 7.79 27.81 4.67
N TRP A 387 8.99 28.17 4.23
CA TRP A 387 9.71 29.38 4.66
C TRP A 387 9.89 30.42 3.55
N ASP A 388 9.48 30.08 2.32
CA ASP A 388 9.80 30.85 1.10
C ASP A 388 9.33 32.31 1.15
N ASP A 389 8.20 32.58 1.80
CA ASP A 389 7.59 33.91 1.92
C ASP A 389 7.69 34.51 3.33
N PHE A 390 8.54 33.98 4.22
CA PHE A 390 8.53 34.35 5.64
C PHE A 390 8.77 35.85 5.89
N ASP A 391 9.78 36.45 5.25
CA ASP A 391 10.10 37.86 5.44
C ASP A 391 9.02 38.79 4.85
N GLU A 392 8.43 38.39 3.72
CA GLU A 392 7.32 39.10 3.07
C GLU A 392 6.05 39.04 3.93
N ALA A 393 5.76 37.87 4.50
CA ALA A 393 4.68 37.67 5.45
C ALA A 393 4.88 38.51 6.72
N LEU A 394 6.11 38.59 7.25
CA LEU A 394 6.42 39.46 8.39
C LEU A 394 6.29 40.96 8.05
N ALA A 395 6.57 41.36 6.81
CA ALA A 395 6.33 42.74 6.37
C ALA A 395 4.82 43.05 6.40
N ALA A 396 3.98 42.14 5.90
CA ALA A 396 2.53 42.28 5.94
C ALA A 396 1.98 42.52 7.37
N ILE A 397 2.60 41.90 8.39
CA ILE A 397 2.19 42.11 9.79
C ILE A 397 2.38 43.57 10.23
N ARG A 398 3.49 44.18 9.81
CA ARG A 398 3.80 45.57 10.12
C ARG A 398 2.89 46.52 9.35
N ASP A 399 2.59 46.19 8.09
CA ASP A 399 1.73 46.99 7.22
C ASP A 399 0.27 47.02 7.69
N VAL A 400 -0.26 45.87 8.15
CA VAL A 400 -1.65 45.77 8.64
C VAL A 400 -1.81 46.34 10.04
N GLY A 401 -0.87 46.06 10.94
CA GLY A 401 -0.87 46.57 12.32
C GLY A 401 -1.98 46.01 13.24
N PRO A 402 -1.96 46.38 14.53
CA PRO A 402 -2.92 45.89 15.51
C PRO A 402 -4.38 46.27 15.20
N GLY A 403 -5.29 45.31 15.25
CA GLY A 403 -6.73 45.52 15.01
C GLY A 403 -7.14 45.52 13.53
N GLY A 404 -6.19 45.39 12.59
CA GLY A 404 -6.47 45.25 11.16
C GLY A 404 -6.81 43.82 10.73
N HIS A 405 -6.97 43.61 9.41
CA HIS A 405 -7.20 42.30 8.80
C HIS A 405 -6.42 42.14 7.49
N TYR A 406 -6.13 40.89 7.09
CA TYR A 406 -5.23 40.60 5.96
C TYR A 406 -5.93 40.34 4.62
N PHE A 407 -7.27 40.20 4.58
CA PHE A 407 -7.98 39.80 3.34
C PHE A 407 -7.68 40.66 2.10
N GLY A 408 -7.51 41.98 2.28
CA GLY A 408 -7.18 42.90 1.20
C GLY A 408 -5.68 43.14 0.99
N HIS A 409 -4.81 42.54 1.80
CA HIS A 409 -3.38 42.79 1.73
C HIS A 409 -2.77 42.09 0.50
N PRO A 410 -1.86 42.74 -0.26
CA PRO A 410 -1.25 42.15 -1.46
C PRO A 410 -0.62 40.78 -1.22
N HIS A 411 0.06 40.61 -0.07
CA HIS A 411 0.62 39.31 0.33
C HIS A 411 -0.44 38.21 0.40
N THR A 412 -1.59 38.47 1.02
CA THR A 412 -2.66 37.47 1.13
C THR A 412 -3.25 37.15 -0.24
N GLN A 413 -3.50 38.16 -1.09
CA GLN A 413 -4.02 37.94 -2.43
C GLN A 413 -3.06 37.12 -3.30
N ALA A 414 -1.75 37.38 -3.20
CA ALA A 414 -0.72 36.65 -3.95
C ALA A 414 -0.54 35.20 -3.47
N ASN A 415 -0.84 34.92 -2.20
CA ASN A 415 -0.61 33.61 -1.58
C ASN A 415 -1.89 32.80 -1.32
N PHE A 416 -3.09 33.36 -1.50
CA PHE A 416 -4.36 32.78 -1.06
C PHE A 416 -4.56 31.31 -1.50
N GLU A 417 -4.23 30.99 -2.76
CA GLU A 417 -4.42 29.65 -3.34
C GLU A 417 -3.41 28.61 -2.85
N LYS A 418 -2.25 29.05 -2.33
CA LYS A 418 -1.14 28.16 -1.92
C LYS A 418 -0.83 28.17 -0.42
N ALA A 419 -1.30 29.18 0.30
CA ALA A 419 -0.98 29.40 1.72
C ALA A 419 -1.47 28.24 2.60
N PHE A 420 -2.70 27.80 2.40
CA PHE A 420 -3.34 26.76 3.20
C PHE A 420 -3.96 25.68 2.32
N PHE A 421 -4.02 24.46 2.85
CA PHE A 421 -4.78 23.39 2.19
C PHE A 421 -6.27 23.70 2.31
N ILE A 422 -6.97 23.69 1.17
CA ILE A 422 -8.42 23.91 1.12
C ILE A 422 -9.09 22.57 0.82
N PRO A 423 -9.64 21.87 1.84
CA PRO A 423 -10.37 20.63 1.60
C PRO A 423 -11.66 20.92 0.83
N LYS A 424 -11.95 20.10 -0.18
CA LYS A 424 -13.12 20.23 -1.06
C LYS A 424 -14.33 19.46 -0.54
N LEU A 425 -14.12 18.41 0.27
CA LEU A 425 -15.21 17.57 0.77
C LEU A 425 -15.62 17.92 2.21
N PHE A 426 -14.81 18.71 2.91
CA PHE A 426 -15.09 19.18 4.26
C PHE A 426 -15.90 20.47 4.18
N ASP A 427 -16.97 20.54 4.98
CA ASP A 427 -17.81 21.73 5.05
C ASP A 427 -17.37 22.58 6.24
N ASN A 428 -16.96 23.82 5.95
CA ASN A 428 -16.55 24.82 6.93
C ASN A 428 -17.44 26.08 6.86
N ASN A 429 -18.59 25.99 6.17
CA ASN A 429 -19.53 27.09 6.04
C ASN A 429 -20.31 27.30 7.34
N SER A 430 -21.05 28.41 7.42
CA SER A 430 -21.97 28.61 8.53
C SER A 430 -23.09 27.57 8.52
N VAL A 431 -23.69 27.33 9.68
CA VAL A 431 -24.79 26.36 9.80
C VAL A 431 -26.00 26.76 8.93
N GLU A 432 -26.26 28.06 8.77
CA GLU A 432 -27.32 28.59 7.92
C GLU A 432 -27.07 28.25 6.45
N GLN A 433 -25.82 28.41 5.98
CA GLN A 433 -25.44 28.04 4.62
C GLN A 433 -25.52 26.53 4.42
N TRP A 434 -25.05 25.73 5.39
CA TRP A 434 -25.16 24.27 5.35
C TRP A 434 -26.63 23.80 5.28
N TYR A 435 -27.55 24.44 6.02
CA TYR A 435 -28.98 24.17 5.91
C TYR A 435 -29.52 24.52 4.52
N ALA A 436 -29.16 25.69 3.98
CA ALA A 436 -29.56 26.13 2.66
C ALA A 436 -29.07 25.19 1.55
N ASP A 437 -27.88 24.59 1.72
CA ASP A 437 -27.28 23.62 0.80
C ASP A 437 -27.78 22.18 1.00
N GLY A 438 -28.83 21.99 1.81
CA GLY A 438 -29.54 20.72 1.96
C GLY A 438 -29.05 19.84 3.10
N SER A 439 -28.32 20.40 4.08
CA SER A 439 -27.87 19.69 5.28
C SER A 439 -27.04 18.44 4.98
N LYS A 440 -26.23 18.49 3.92
CA LYS A 440 -25.53 17.32 3.42
C LYS A 440 -24.46 16.87 4.39
N ASP A 441 -24.40 15.57 4.69
CA ASP A 441 -23.27 14.99 5.40
C ASP A 441 -22.06 14.79 4.45
N ILE A 442 -20.92 14.39 5.02
CA ILE A 442 -19.70 14.15 4.24
C ILE A 442 -19.86 13.02 3.23
N LYS A 443 -20.69 12.01 3.54
CA LYS A 443 -20.92 10.86 2.68
C LYS A 443 -21.67 11.28 1.41
N GLN A 444 -22.71 12.09 1.56
CA GLN A 444 -23.47 12.64 0.44
C GLN A 444 -22.58 13.49 -0.47
N ARG A 445 -21.80 14.41 0.10
CA ARG A 445 -20.84 15.22 -0.68
C ARG A 445 -19.79 14.37 -1.40
N ALA A 446 -19.29 13.33 -0.74
CA ALA A 446 -18.32 12.39 -1.32
C ALA A 446 -18.92 11.62 -2.52
N LEU A 447 -20.16 11.14 -2.39
CA LEU A 447 -20.87 10.42 -3.45
C LEU A 447 -21.22 11.31 -4.64
N GLU A 448 -21.57 12.58 -4.41
CA GLU A 448 -21.75 13.59 -5.46
C GLU A 448 -20.43 13.88 -6.19
N HIS A 449 -19.34 14.03 -5.42
CA HIS A 449 -18.01 14.25 -5.97
C HIS A 449 -17.53 13.07 -6.81
N ALA A 450 -17.72 11.83 -6.32
CA ALA A 450 -17.37 10.62 -7.05
C ALA A 450 -18.12 10.52 -8.40
N ARG A 451 -19.42 10.83 -8.43
CA ARG A 451 -20.19 10.89 -9.69
C ARG A 451 -19.61 11.91 -10.66
N ARG A 452 -19.26 13.11 -10.18
CA ARG A 452 -18.65 14.14 -11.02
C ARG A 452 -17.32 13.68 -11.61
N LEU A 453 -16.43 13.12 -10.78
CA LEU A 453 -15.13 12.63 -11.25
C LEU A 453 -15.25 11.53 -12.30
N LEU A 454 -16.22 10.63 -12.14
CA LEU A 454 -16.45 9.55 -13.10
C LEU A 454 -17.05 10.07 -14.41
N ALA A 455 -17.85 11.14 -14.36
CA ALA A 455 -18.38 11.80 -15.55
C ALA A 455 -17.31 12.61 -16.31
N GLU A 456 -16.34 13.17 -15.58
CA GLU A 456 -15.21 13.95 -16.13
C GLU A 456 -14.00 13.07 -16.48
N TYR A 457 -14.04 11.77 -16.19
CA TYR A 457 -12.93 10.86 -16.44
C TYR A 457 -12.68 10.70 -17.95
N GLU A 458 -11.44 10.93 -18.35
CA GLU A 458 -10.92 10.61 -19.66
C GLU A 458 -9.94 9.44 -19.55
N GLU A 459 -10.14 8.40 -20.37
CA GLU A 459 -9.24 7.24 -20.36
C GLU A 459 -7.82 7.67 -20.79
N PRO A 460 -6.78 7.42 -19.97
CA PRO A 460 -5.43 7.80 -20.32
C PRO A 460 -4.96 6.99 -21.53
N LYS A 461 -4.44 7.69 -22.56
CA LYS A 461 -4.01 7.09 -23.83
C LYS A 461 -3.15 5.84 -23.62
N LEU A 462 -3.60 4.71 -24.15
CA LEU A 462 -2.82 3.47 -24.28
C LEU A 462 -2.47 3.28 -25.76
N ASP A 463 -1.25 2.84 -26.06
CA ASP A 463 -0.84 2.54 -27.43
C ASP A 463 -1.74 1.44 -28.01
N VAL A 464 -2.29 1.67 -29.20
CA VAL A 464 -3.31 0.79 -29.79
C VAL A 464 -2.75 -0.61 -30.06
N ALA A 465 -1.49 -0.71 -30.53
CA ALA A 465 -0.88 -2.01 -30.79
C ALA A 465 -0.66 -2.78 -29.48
N LYS A 466 -0.21 -2.10 -28.42
CA LYS A 466 -0.09 -2.71 -27.08
C LYS A 466 -1.44 -3.13 -26.50
N ASP A 467 -2.49 -2.33 -26.69
CA ASP A 467 -3.85 -2.67 -26.23
C ASP A 467 -4.37 -3.93 -26.95
N GLU A 468 -4.19 -4.00 -28.27
CA GLU A 468 -4.55 -5.18 -29.07
C GLU A 468 -3.77 -6.42 -28.66
N GLU A 469 -2.47 -6.30 -28.43
CA GLU A 469 -1.60 -7.40 -27.99
C GLU A 469 -1.96 -7.91 -26.59
N LEU A 470 -2.22 -7.01 -25.63
CA LEU A 470 -2.69 -7.38 -24.30
C LEU A 470 -4.01 -8.15 -24.37
N ARG A 471 -4.97 -7.69 -25.17
CA ARG A 471 -6.26 -8.37 -25.33
C ARG A 471 -6.10 -9.74 -26.01
N ALA A 472 -5.24 -9.85 -27.02
CA ALA A 472 -4.92 -11.11 -27.67
C ALA A 472 -4.24 -12.10 -26.70
N TYR A 473 -3.36 -11.60 -25.81
CA TYR A 473 -2.75 -12.40 -24.74
C TYR A 473 -3.81 -12.97 -23.81
N ILE A 474 -4.73 -12.13 -23.32
CA ILE A 474 -5.84 -12.55 -22.46
C ILE A 474 -6.70 -13.61 -23.15
N ASP A 475 -7.13 -13.37 -24.41
CA ASP A 475 -7.96 -14.31 -25.17
C ASP A 475 -7.26 -15.66 -25.40
N ARG A 476 -5.93 -15.65 -25.59
CA ARG A 476 -5.12 -16.87 -25.67
C ARG A 476 -5.09 -17.60 -24.33
N ARG A 477 -4.72 -16.93 -23.24
CA ARG A 477 -4.62 -17.53 -21.91
C ARG A 477 -5.97 -18.04 -21.40
N SER A 478 -7.06 -17.33 -21.64
CA SER A 478 -8.42 -17.79 -21.29
C SER A 478 -8.86 -19.05 -22.05
N ARG A 479 -8.23 -19.40 -23.18
CA ARG A 479 -8.44 -20.69 -23.88
C ARG A 479 -7.54 -21.80 -23.36
N GLU A 480 -6.34 -21.46 -22.88
CA GLU A 480 -5.36 -22.41 -22.34
C GLU A 480 -5.68 -22.81 -20.91
N ILE A 481 -6.16 -21.88 -20.09
CA ILE A 481 -6.52 -22.08 -18.69
C ILE A 481 -7.98 -22.55 -18.60
N PRO A 482 -8.28 -23.72 -18.02
CA PRO A 482 -9.66 -24.16 -17.81
C PRO A 482 -10.45 -23.16 -16.95
N ALA A 483 -11.70 -22.88 -17.34
CA ALA A 483 -12.59 -22.02 -16.56
C ALA A 483 -13.12 -22.77 -15.32
N VAL A 484 -12.43 -22.61 -14.19
CA VAL A 484 -12.77 -23.24 -12.90
C VAL A 484 -12.74 -22.22 -11.75
N ASP A 485 -13.56 -22.46 -10.72
CA ASP A 485 -13.58 -21.67 -9.48
C ASP A 485 -12.40 -22.03 -8.55
N ALA A 486 -11.19 -22.06 -9.11
CA ALA A 486 -9.94 -22.29 -8.40
C ALA A 486 -8.82 -21.46 -9.04
N LEU A 487 -7.71 -21.28 -8.32
CA LEU A 487 -6.53 -20.60 -8.84
C LEU A 487 -5.86 -21.43 -9.95
N ASN A 488 -5.28 -20.76 -10.94
CA ASN A 488 -4.46 -21.45 -11.95
C ASN A 488 -3.07 -21.75 -11.35
N GLU A 489 -2.83 -23.01 -11.03
CA GLU A 489 -1.54 -23.48 -10.50
C GLU A 489 -0.68 -24.19 -11.57
N GLU A 490 -1.26 -24.54 -12.72
CA GLU A 490 -0.66 -25.49 -13.67
C GLU A 490 -0.34 -24.87 -15.05
N TYR A 491 -1.26 -24.07 -15.61
CA TYR A 491 -1.29 -23.68 -17.02
C TYR A 491 -0.56 -22.38 -17.33
#